data_AF-A0A356VVH2-F1
#
_entry.id   AF-A0A356VVH2-F1
#
_cell.length_a   1.000
_cell.length_b   1.000
_cell.length_c   1.000
_cell.angle_alpha   90.00
_cell.angle_beta   90.00
_cell.angle_gamma   90.00
#
_symmetry.space_group_name_H-M   'P 1'
#
loop_
_entity.id
_entity.type
_entity.pdbx_description
1 polymer ?
#
loop_
_entity_poly.entity_id
_entity_poly.type
_entity_poly.pdbx_seq_one_letter_code
_entity_poly.pdbx_strand_id
1 'polypeptide(L)' 'MKKAINIRLEESLLVDLDNYSKELDRTRTYIIEKAVSAYFDTLDELISDQRIDEIKKGNVEVYSLEQVAKQLGLS' A
#
# COMPACT_ATOMS: atom_id res chain seq x y z
N MET A 1 18.11 0.68 -0.05
CA MET A 1 18.76 -0.57 0.45
C MET A 1 17.67 -1.58 0.78
N LYS A 2 17.80 -2.85 0.37
CA LYS A 2 16.86 -3.90 0.75
C LYS A 2 17.16 -4.37 2.18
N LYS A 3 16.13 -4.68 2.96
CA LYS A 3 16.24 -5.25 4.32
C LYS A 3 15.69 -6.67 4.30
N ALA A 4 16.35 -7.59 4.99
CA ALA A 4 15.84 -8.94 5.20
C ALA A 4 14.78 -8.94 6.29
N ILE A 5 13.71 -9.70 6.07
CA ILE A 5 12.65 -9.94 7.06
C ILE A 5 12.39 -11.45 7.12
N ASN A 6 11.97 -11.93 8.28
CA ASN A 6 11.51 -13.30 8.46
C ASN A 6 9.98 -13.29 8.53
N ILE A 7 9.33 -14.08 7.67
CA ILE A 7 7.88 -14.20 7.60
C ILE A 7 7.49 -15.67 7.65
N ARG A 8 6.35 -15.98 8.27
CA ARG A 8 5.75 -17.31 8.26
C ARG A 8 4.66 -17.34 7.20
N LEU A 9 4.65 -18.38 6.37
CA LEU A 9 3.69 -18.59 5.29
C LEU A 9 3.19 -20.04 5.35
N GLU A 10 1.98 -20.26 4.86
CA GLU A 10 1.43 -21.60 4.65
C GLU A 10 2.30 -22.38 3.66
N GLU A 11 2.43 -23.69 3.89
CA GLU A 11 3.29 -24.56 3.06
C GLU A 11 2.81 -24.60 1.61
N SER A 12 1.50 -24.65 1.38
CA SER A 12 0.91 -24.62 0.04
C SER A 12 1.29 -23.36 -0.74
N LEU A 13 1.26 -22.21 -0.07
CA LEU A 13 1.63 -20.93 -0.68
C LEU A 13 3.13 -20.89 -1.04
N LEU A 14 3.98 -21.51 -0.21
CA LEU A 14 5.41 -21.63 -0.52
C LEU A 14 5.66 -22.49 -1.76
N VAL A 15 4.91 -23.59 -1.90
CA VAL A 15 4.96 -24.48 -3.08
C VAL A 15 4.54 -23.72 -4.34
N ASP A 16 3.45 -22.95 -4.28
CA ASP A 16 3.00 -22.15 -5.43
C ASP A 16 4.03 -21.09 -5.81
N LEU A 17 4.58 -20.39 -4.81
CA LEU A 17 5.63 -19.39 -5.02
C LEU A 17 6.87 -19.99 -5.70
N ASP A 18 7.22 -21.22 -5.35
CA ASP A 18 8.30 -21.98 -5.97
C ASP A 18 8.04 -22.34 -7.43
N ASN A 19 6.81 -22.75 -7.73
CA ASN A 19 6.41 -23.09 -9.09
C ASN A 19 6.48 -21.85 -9.98
N TYR A 20 5.90 -20.73 -9.55
CA TYR A 20 5.97 -19.46 -10.29
C TYR A 20 7.39 -18.91 -10.40
N SER A 21 8.21 -19.05 -9.34
CA SER A 21 9.61 -18.64 -9.35
C SER A 21 10.39 -19.34 -10.48
N LYS A 22 10.19 -20.66 -10.64
CA LYS A 22 10.83 -21.46 -11.67
C LYS A 22 10.30 -21.14 -13.06
N GLU A 23 8.98 -21.04 -13.22
CA GLU A 23 8.36 -20.82 -14.52
C GLU A 23 8.65 -19.44 -15.10
N LEU A 24 8.70 -18.41 -14.25
CA LEU A 24 8.91 -17.02 -14.67
C LEU A 24 10.39 -16.60 -14.68
N ASP A 25 11.31 -17.48 -14.28
CA ASP A 25 12.73 -17.16 -14.03
C ASP A 25 12.89 -15.91 -13.15
N ARG A 26 12.21 -15.93 -11.99
CA ARG A 26 12.23 -14.84 -11.01
C ARG A 26 12.43 -15.38 -9.61
N THR A 27 13.04 -14.59 -8.73
CA THR A 27 13.22 -15.00 -7.34
C THR A 27 11.91 -14.92 -6.56
N ARG A 28 11.75 -15.78 -5.55
CA ARG A 28 10.66 -15.65 -4.56
C ARG A 28 10.55 -14.23 -4.00
N THR A 29 11.67 -13.61 -3.68
CA THR A 29 11.73 -12.22 -3.18
C THR A 29 11.12 -11.23 -4.16
N TYR A 30 11.39 -11.36 -5.45
CA TYR A 30 10.80 -10.49 -6.48
C TYR A 30 9.27 -10.64 -6.51
N ILE A 31 8.78 -11.89 -6.50
CA ILE A 31 7.34 -12.16 -6.55
C ILE A 31 6.65 -11.64 -5.29
N ILE A 32 7.21 -11.89 -4.09
CA ILE A 32 6.69 -11.37 -2.83
C ILE A 32 6.66 -9.84 -2.84
N GLU A 33 7.75 -9.19 -3.29
CA GLU A 33 7.82 -7.73 -3.39
C GLU A 33 6.71 -7.18 -4.27
N LYS A 34 6.47 -7.79 -5.45
CA LYS A 34 5.39 -7.38 -6.35
C LYS A 34 3.99 -7.65 -5.80
N ALA A 35 3.77 -8.79 -5.16
CA ALA A 35 2.49 -9.13 -4.56
C ALA A 35 2.13 -8.15 -3.42
N VAL A 36 3.09 -7.84 -2.54
CA VAL A 36 2.88 -6.87 -1.44
C VAL A 36 2.62 -5.47 -1.99
N SER A 37 3.40 -5.02 -2.99
CA SER A 37 3.16 -3.72 -3.63
C SER A 37 1.78 -3.63 -4.27
N ALA A 38 1.34 -4.67 -5.00
CA ALA A 38 0.02 -4.68 -5.62
C ALA A 38 -1.12 -4.67 -4.58
N TYR A 39 -0.94 -5.36 -3.45
CA TYR A 39 -1.94 -5.35 -2.38
C TYR A 39 -2.05 -3.99 -1.69
N PHE A 40 -0.97 -3.20 -1.65
CA PHE A 40 -1.02 -1.85 -1.10
C PHE A 40 -1.96 -0.93 -1.88
N ASP A 41 -2.11 -1.10 -3.19
CA ASP A 41 -3.09 -0.32 -3.96
C ASP A 41 -4.51 -0.55 -3.42
N THR A 42 -4.86 -1.78 -3.05
CA THR A 42 -6.14 -2.12 -2.43
C THR A 42 -6.27 -1.56 -1.01
N LEU A 43 -5.20 -1.63 -0.22
CA LEU A 43 -5.21 -1.06 1.13
C LEU A 43 -5.35 0.47 1.11
N ASP A 44 -4.72 1.13 0.14
CA ASP A 44 -4.81 2.59 -0.04
C ASP A 44 -6.22 3.02 -0.42
N GLU A 45 -6.93 2.23 -1.23
CA GLU A 45 -8.36 2.44 -1.52
C GLU A 45 -9.20 2.35 -0.23
N LEU A 46 -9.02 1.30 0.57
CA LEU A 46 -9.74 1.14 1.84
C LEU A 46 -9.47 2.29 2.82
N ILE A 47 -8.22 2.76 2.90
CA ILE A 47 -7.85 3.91 3.73
C ILE A 47 -8.50 5.19 3.18
N SER A 48 -8.56 5.34 1.86
CA SER A 48 -9.18 6.51 1.22
C SER A 48 -10.67 6.57 1.51
N ASP A 49 -11.37 5.45 1.44
CA ASP A 49 -12.79 5.36 1.80
C ASP A 49 -13.03 5.74 3.25
N GLN A 50 -12.23 5.19 4.17
CA GLN A 50 -12.30 5.56 5.59
C GLN A 50 -12.12 7.06 5.81
N ARG A 51 -11.15 7.69 5.13
CA ARG A 51 -10.91 9.14 5.23
C ARG A 51 -12.08 9.94 4.68
N ILE A 52 -12.67 9.53 3.56
CA ILE A 52 -13.85 10.17 2.98
C ILE A 52 -15.02 10.12 3.95
N ASP A 53 -15.25 9.00 4.63
CA ASP A 53 -16.31 8.87 5.61
C ASP A 53 -16.10 9.76 6.84
N GLU A 54 -14.87 9.90 7.31
CA GLU A 54 -14.56 10.82 8.41
C GLU A 54 -14.77 12.30 8.02
N ILE A 55 -14.47 12.67 6.77
CA ILE A 55 -14.81 13.99 6.23
C ILE A 55 -16.33 14.19 6.23
N LYS A 56 -17.11 13.21 5.75
CA LYS A 56 -18.58 13.29 5.71
C LYS A 56 -19.20 13.40 7.11
N LYS A 57 -18.61 12.75 8.11
CA LYS A 57 -19.04 12.85 9.52
C LYS A 57 -18.68 14.19 10.17
N GLY A 58 -17.82 14.99 9.54
CA GLY A 58 -17.31 16.24 10.11
C GLY A 58 -16.24 16.04 11.18
N ASN A 59 -15.62 14.84 11.23
CA ASN A 59 -14.56 14.51 12.19
C ASN A 59 -13.18 15.03 11.76
N VAL A 60 -13.08 15.56 10.55
CA VAL A 60 -11.84 16.06 9.96
C VAL A 60 -12.06 17.50 9.53
N GLU A 61 -11.15 18.39 9.93
CA GLU A 61 -11.15 19.78 9.46
C GLU A 61 -10.72 19.83 7.99
N VAL A 62 -11.50 20.53 7.17
CA VAL A 62 -11.22 20.74 5.75
C VAL A 62 -10.85 22.20 5.51
N TYR A 63 -9.84 22.42 4.69
CA TYR A 63 -9.34 23.75 4.34
C TYR A 63 -9.61 24.03 2.87
N SER A 64 -10.05 25.25 2.55
CA SER A 64 -10.12 25.74 1.18
C SER A 64 -8.72 25.97 0.62
N LEU A 65 -8.61 26.02 -0.71
CA LEU A 65 -7.35 26.31 -1.38
C LEU A 65 -6.75 27.66 -0.93
N GLU A 66 -7.58 28.66 -0.67
CA GLU A 66 -7.13 29.99 -0.19
C GLU A 66 -6.60 29.92 1.24
N GLN A 67 -7.24 29.15 2.12
CA GLN A 67 -6.75 28.93 3.48
C GLN A 67 -5.37 28.27 3.46
N VAL A 68 -5.17 27.28 2.60
CA VAL A 68 -3.88 26.60 2.40
C VAL A 68 -2.84 27.55 1.80
N ALA A 69 -3.19 28.33 0.77
CA ALA A 69 -2.28 29.28 0.13
C ALA A 69 -1.77 30.34 1.12
N LYS A 70 -2.66 30.87 1.95
CA LYS A 70 -2.31 31.80 3.03
C LYS A 70 -1.38 31.17 4.06
N GLN A 71 -1.63 29.92 4.45
CA GLN A 71 -0.79 29.21 5.43
C GLN A 71 0.62 28.92 4.89
N LEU A 72 0.75 28.70 3.58
CA LEU A 72 2.02 28.45 2.90
C LEU A 72 2.74 29.74 2.46
N GLY A 73 2.16 30.92 2.68
CA GLY A 73 2.75 32.21 2.26
C GLY A 73 2.75 32.42 0.75
N LEU A 74 1.81 31.80 0.03
CA LEU A 74 1.66 31.90 -1.43
C LEU A 74 0.70 33.03 -1.84
N SER A 75 0.06 33.70 -0.88
CA SER A 75 -0.89 34.81 -1.04
C SER A 75 -0.87 35.75 0.16
#